data_AF-A0A6D2F8I7-F1
#
_entry.id   AF-A0A6D2F8I7-F1
#
_cell.length_a   1.000
_cell.length_b   1.000
_cell.length_c   1.000
_cell.angle_alpha   90.00
_cell.angle_beta   90.00
_cell.angle_gamma   90.00
#
_symmetry.space_group_name_H-M   'P 1'
#
loop_
_entity.id
_entity.type
_entity.pdbx_description
1 polymer ?
#
loop_
_entity_poly.entity_id
_entity_poly.type
_entity_poly.pdbx_seq_one_letter_code
_entity_poly.pdbx_strand_id
1 'polypeptide(L)' 'AAAAADGVTFSVPVTPHTFRHSYAMHMLYAGIPLKVLQSLMGHKSISSTEVYTKVFALDVAARHRVQFAMLKQLS' A
#
# COMPACT_ATOMS: atom_id res chain seq x y z
N ALA A 1 -2.95 19.89 -18.12
CA ALA A 1 -3.38 18.52 -17.73
C ALA A 1 -4.87 18.58 -17.44
N ALA A 2 -5.69 17.62 -17.93
CA ALA A 2 -7.15 17.67 -17.87
C ALA A 2 -7.72 18.07 -16.49
N ALA A 3 -7.17 17.51 -15.40
CA ALA A 3 -7.57 17.84 -14.03
C ALA A 3 -7.50 19.34 -13.68
N ALA A 4 -6.49 20.07 -14.17
CA ALA A 4 -6.36 21.50 -13.92
C ALA A 4 -7.41 22.33 -14.67
N ALA A 5 -7.89 21.85 -15.82
CA ALA A 5 -8.98 22.48 -16.55
C ALA A 5 -10.32 22.32 -15.80
N ASP A 6 -10.47 21.25 -15.03
CA ASP A 6 -11.64 20.96 -14.19
C ASP A 6 -11.56 21.61 -12.78
N GLY A 7 -10.56 22.48 -12.54
CA GLY A 7 -10.34 23.11 -11.24
C GLY A 7 -9.86 22.17 -10.13
N VAL A 8 -9.44 20.95 -10.47
CA VAL A 8 -8.93 19.96 -9.51
C VAL A 8 -7.45 20.21 -9.23
N THR A 9 -7.12 20.33 -7.95
CA THR A 9 -5.74 20.46 -7.47
C THR A 9 -5.37 19.28 -6.58
N PHE A 10 -4.11 18.83 -6.68
CA PHE A 10 -3.59 17.74 -5.87
C PHE A 10 -2.52 18.27 -4.92
N SER A 11 -2.55 17.83 -3.67
CA SER A 11 -1.53 18.18 -2.66
C SER A 11 -0.18 17.50 -2.92
N VAL A 12 -0.15 16.52 -3.83
CA VAL A 12 1.05 15.79 -4.23
C VAL A 12 1.16 15.73 -5.76
N PRO A 13 2.38 15.63 -6.32
CA PRO A 13 2.56 15.39 -7.74
C PRO A 13 1.87 14.10 -8.19
N VAL A 14 0.97 14.20 -9.16
CA VAL A 14 0.30 13.05 -9.76
C VAL A 14 1.08 12.60 -10.98
N THR A 15 1.55 11.36 -10.92
CA THR A 15 2.29 10.70 -12.01
C THR A 15 1.67 9.31 -12.26
N PRO A 16 2.03 8.63 -13.37
CA PRO A 16 1.62 7.24 -13.57
C PRO A 16 1.99 6.31 -12.40
N HIS A 17 3.09 6.58 -11.70
CA HIS A 17 3.47 5.83 -10.51
C HIS A 17 2.50 6.04 -9.34
N THR A 18 1.96 7.25 -9.15
CA THR A 18 0.95 7.55 -8.11
C THR A 18 -0.30 6.67 -8.28
N PHE A 19 -0.78 6.49 -9.51
CA PHE A 19 -1.89 5.60 -9.81
C PHE A 19 -1.54 4.13 -9.59
N ARG A 20 -0.34 3.70 -9.99
CA ARG A 20 0.15 2.33 -9.74
C ARG A 20 0.18 2.00 -8.25
N HIS A 21 0.66 2.93 -7.42
CA HIS A 21 0.68 2.74 -5.97
C HIS A 21 -0.73 2.64 -5.39
N SER A 22 -1.64 3.50 -5.86
CA SER A 22 -3.05 3.49 -5.44
C SER A 22 -3.73 2.17 -5.78
N TYR A 23 -3.53 1.67 -7.00
CA TYR A 23 -4.03 0.37 -7.44
C TYR A 23 -3.51 -0.78 -6.56
N ALA A 24 -2.19 -0.84 -6.33
CA ALA A 24 -1.58 -1.88 -5.53
C ALA A 24 -2.12 -1.92 -4.09
N MET A 25 -2.22 -0.75 -3.45
CA MET A 25 -2.76 -0.67 -2.09
C MET A 25 -4.24 -1.06 -2.04
N HIS A 26 -5.07 -0.63 -3.01
CA HIS A 26 -6.47 -1.05 -3.07
C HIS A 26 -6.62 -2.57 -3.17
N MET A 27 -5.80 -3.23 -3.99
CA MET A 27 -5.84 -4.69 -4.11
C MET A 27 -5.45 -5.38 -2.80
N LEU A 28 -4.43 -4.89 -2.10
CA LEU A 28 -4.05 -5.44 -0.79
C LEU A 28 -5.16 -5.26 0.26
N TYR A 29 -5.81 -4.11 0.32
CA TYR A 29 -6.96 -3.90 1.21
C TYR A 29 -8.16 -4.79 0.87
N ALA A 30 -8.34 -5.12 -0.42
CA ALA A 30 -9.35 -6.08 -0.86
C ALA A 30 -8.99 -7.55 -0.55
N GLY A 31 -7.85 -7.80 0.11
CA GLY A 31 -7.41 -9.15 0.48
C GLY A 31 -6.78 -9.94 -0.66
N ILE A 32 -6.39 -9.28 -1.77
CA ILE A 32 -5.73 -9.96 -2.88
C ILE A 32 -4.34 -10.45 -2.42
N PRO A 33 -4.01 -11.74 -2.61
CA PRO A 33 -2.70 -12.27 -2.25
C PRO A 33 -1.57 -11.57 -3.02
N LEU A 34 -0.43 -11.35 -2.35
CA LEU A 34 0.72 -10.63 -2.93
C LEU A 34 1.21 -11.23 -4.25
N LYS A 35 1.15 -12.56 -4.39
CA LYS A 35 1.57 -13.26 -5.62
C LYS A 35 0.64 -12.99 -6.80
N VAL A 36 -0.67 -12.85 -6.53
CA VAL A 36 -1.66 -12.47 -7.55
C VAL A 36 -1.44 -11.02 -7.95
N LEU A 37 -1.25 -10.13 -6.98
CA LEU A 37 -0.94 -8.72 -7.23
C LEU A 37 0.34 -8.56 -8.07
N GLN A 38 1.39 -9.33 -7.78
CA GLN A 38 2.64 -9.35 -8.56
C GLN A 38 2.36 -9.62 -10.05
N SER A 39 1.55 -10.64 -10.34
CA SER A 39 1.18 -11.01 -11.71
C SER A 39 0.36 -9.91 -12.38
N LEU A 40 -0.61 -9.32 -11.69
CA LEU A 40 -1.45 -8.23 -12.22
C LEU A 40 -0.62 -6.98 -12.56
N MET A 41 0.45 -6.73 -11.82
CA MET A 41 1.34 -5.58 -12.06
C MET A 41 2.46 -5.87 -13.07
N GLY A 42 2.60 -7.12 -13.53
CA GLY A 42 3.66 -7.53 -14.46
C GLY A 42 5.07 -7.43 -13.86
N HIS A 43 5.21 -7.52 -12.53
CA HIS A 43 6.50 -7.38 -11.87
C HIS A 43 7.34 -8.67 -12.00
N LYS A 44 8.47 -8.57 -12.70
CA LYS A 44 9.42 -9.69 -12.87
C LYS A 44 10.00 -10.19 -11.54
N SER A 45 10.23 -9.27 -10.59
CA SER A 45 10.72 -9.59 -9.25
C SER A 45 9.64 -9.31 -8.21
N ILE A 46 9.57 -10.18 -7.20
CA ILE A 46 8.68 -9.98 -6.06
C ILE A 46 9.10 -8.76 -5.22
N SER A 47 10.39 -8.43 -5.19
CA SER A 47 10.94 -7.30 -4.42
C SER A 47 10.31 -5.95 -4.77
N SER A 48 9.93 -5.74 -6.04
CA SER A 48 9.21 -4.53 -6.49
C SER A 48 7.77 -4.44 -5.96
N THR A 49 7.21 -5.56 -5.52
CA THR A 49 5.84 -5.66 -4.98
C THR A 49 5.85 -5.67 -3.45
N GLU A 50 6.89 -6.20 -2.81
CA GLU A 50 7.03 -6.27 -1.35
C GLU A 50 6.99 -4.91 -0.65
N VAL A 51 7.34 -3.83 -1.35
CA VAL A 51 7.22 -2.46 -0.81
C VAL A 51 5.80 -2.15 -0.34
N TYR A 52 4.78 -2.68 -1.04
CA TYR A 52 3.38 -2.45 -0.69
C TYR A 52 2.95 -3.21 0.56
N THR A 53 3.49 -4.42 0.76
CA THR A 53 3.20 -5.22 1.95
C THR A 53 3.74 -4.57 3.21
N LYS A 54 4.91 -3.93 3.14
CA LYS A 54 5.50 -3.18 4.26
C LYS A 54 4.59 -2.02 4.69
N VAL A 55 4.11 -1.24 3.73
CA VAL A 55 3.19 -0.13 3.97
C VAL A 55 1.85 -0.62 4.51
N PHE A 56 1.30 -1.69 3.91
CA PHE A 56 0.05 -2.31 4.35
C PHE A 56 0.13 -2.83 5.79
N ALA A 57 1.22 -3.51 6.16
CA ALA A 57 1.41 -4.01 7.52
C ALA A 57 1.43 -2.88 8.56
N LEU A 58 2.11 -1.76 8.26
CA LEU A 58 2.14 -0.59 9.13
C LEU A 58 0.74 0.04 9.31
N ASP A 59 0.01 0.19 8.22
CA ASP A 59 -1.35 0.75 8.25
C ASP A 59 -2.32 -0.16 9.02
N VAL A 60 -2.32 -1.47 8.76
CA VAL A 60 -3.17 -2.45 9.45
C VAL A 60 -2.86 -2.46 10.95
N ALA A 61 -1.58 -2.47 11.33
CA ALA A 61 -1.19 -2.41 12.75
C ALA A 61 -1.73 -1.16 13.45
N ALA A 62 -1.66 -0.01 12.77
CA ALA A 62 -2.19 1.26 13.29
C ALA A 62 -3.72 1.24 13.41
N ARG A 63 -4.44 0.75 12.39
CA ARG A 63 -5.91 0.68 12.37
C ARG A 63 -6.46 -0.26 13.43
N HIS A 64 -5.85 -1.42 13.60
CA HIS A 64 -6.31 -2.43 14.55
C HIS A 64 -5.80 -2.21 15.97
N ARG A 65 -5.10 -1.08 16.23
CA ARG A 65 -4.46 -0.75 17.52
C ARG A 65 -3.76 -1.97 18.12
N VAL A 66 -3.00 -2.68 17.31
CA VAL A 66 -2.30 -3.89 17.78
C VAL A 66 -1.34 -3.47 18.88
N GLN A 67 -1.71 -3.74 20.13
CA GLN A 67 -0.86 -3.51 21.28
C GLN A 67 0.13 -4.67 21.33
N PHE A 68 1.39 -4.38 21.00
CA PHE A 68 2.48 -5.28 21.37
C PHE A 68 2.67 -5.14 22.88
N ALA A 69 1.89 -5.89 23.66
CA ALA A 69 2.17 -6.05 25.07
C ALA A 69 3.49 -6.83 25.19
N MET A 70 4.59 -6.12 25.51
CA MET A 70 5.79 -6.76 26.00
C MET A 70 5.42 -7.40 27.33
N LEU A 71 5.14 -8.71 27.32
CA LEU A 71 5.01 -9.49 28.53
C LEU A 71 6.34 -9.36 29.27
N LYS A 72 6.37 -8.49 30.28
CA LYS A 72 7.42 -8.46 31.28
C LYS A 72 7.38 -9.87 31.87
N GLN A 73 8.34 -10.72 31.50
CA GLN A 73 8.52 -12.01 32.15
C GLN A 73 8.69 -11.68 33.63
N LEU A 74 7.69 -12.02 34.44
CA LEU A 74 7.83 -11.96 35.89
C LEU A 74 8.93 -12.96 36.26
N SER A 75 9.81 -12.49 37.15
CA SER A 75 11.02 -13.14 37.66
C SER A 75 10.80 -14.55 38.15
#